data_AF-A0A940L3X5-F1
#
_entry.id   AF-A0A940L3X5-F1
#
_cell.length_a   1.000
_cell.length_b   1.000
_cell.length_c   1.000
_cell.angle_alpha   90.00
_cell.angle_beta   90.00
_cell.angle_gamma   90.00
#
_symmetry.space_group_name_H-M   'P 1'
#
loop_
_entity.id
_entity.type
_entity.pdbx_description
1 polymer ?
#
loop_
_entity_poly.entity_id
_entity_poly.type
_entity_poly.pdbx_seq_one_letter_code
_entity_poly.pdbx_strand_id
1 'polypeptide(L)' 'MTDLIAARSTMAFSLGFHIIFAAIGMIMPIFMAVAHFLYLRHKRPEDLQLTKLWMKGVAILFAVGA' A
#
# COMPACT_ATOMS: atom_id res chain seq x y z
N MET A 1 -5.99 -7.90 35.10
CA MET A 1 -5.71 -6.63 34.40
C MET A 1 -7.02 -6.21 33.75
N THR A 2 -7.53 -5.02 34.10
CA THR A 2 -8.89 -4.55 33.81
C THR A 2 -9.28 -4.72 32.33
N ASP A 3 -10.36 -5.44 32.04
CA ASP A 3 -10.85 -5.76 30.67
C ASP A 3 -10.93 -4.54 29.74
N LEU A 4 -11.15 -3.36 30.31
CA LEU A 4 -11.17 -2.07 29.63
C LEU A 4 -9.84 -1.68 28.96
N ILE A 5 -8.71 -2.04 29.55
CA ILE A 5 -7.38 -1.81 28.97
C ILE A 5 -7.11 -2.86 27.89
N ALA A 6 -7.48 -4.12 28.12
CA ALA A 6 -7.32 -5.20 27.15
C ALA A 6 -8.16 -4.94 25.88
N ALA A 7 -9.40 -4.49 26.01
CA ALA A 7 -10.25 -4.12 24.89
C ALA A 7 -9.66 -2.95 24.07
N ARG A 8 -9.13 -1.93 24.76
CA ARG A 8 -8.51 -0.77 24.11
C ARG A 8 -7.22 -1.12 23.39
N SER A 9 -6.37 -1.95 23.99
CA SER A 9 -5.13 -2.40 23.35
C SER A 9 -5.41 -3.24 22.10
N THR A 10 -6.42 -4.11 22.13
CA THR A 10 -6.81 -4.92 20.96
C THR A 10 -7.36 -4.04 19.83
N MET A 11 -8.20 -3.06 20.16
CA MET A 11 -8.70 -2.08 19.19
C MET A 11 -7.57 -1.23 18.60
N ALA A 12 -6.66 -0.73 19.44
CA ALA A 12 -5.51 0.07 18.99
C ALA A 12 -4.57 -0.74 18.08
N PHE A 13 -4.32 -2.01 18.41
CA PHE A 13 -3.48 -2.89 17.60
C PHE A 13 -4.10 -3.18 16.23
N SER A 14 -5.39 -3.54 16.19
CA SER A 14 -6.11 -3.79 14.94
C SER A 14 -6.18 -2.54 14.06
N LEU A 15 -6.50 -1.38 14.65
CA LEU A 15 -6.57 -0.11 13.92
C LEU A 15 -5.18 0.33 13.42
N GLY A 16 -4.14 0.17 14.26
CA GLY A 16 -2.77 0.52 13.91
C GLY A 16 -2.26 -0.30 12.73
N PHE A 17 -2.53 -1.61 12.70
CA PHE A 17 -2.26 -2.45 11.54
C PHE A 17 -3.03 -1.91 10.32
N HIS A 18 -4.34 -1.72 10.42
CA HIS A 18 -5.17 -1.28 9.30
C HIS A 18 -4.71 0.07 8.69
N ILE A 19 -4.32 1.06 9.51
CA ILE A 19 -3.86 2.37 9.05
C ILE A 19 -2.61 2.25 8.17
N ILE A 20 -1.66 1.38 8.52
CA ILE A 20 -0.42 1.20 7.75
C ILE A 20 -0.75 0.68 6.34
N PHE A 21 -1.58 -0.36 6.26
CA PHE A 21 -1.98 -0.93 4.97
C PHE A 21 -2.86 0.03 4.16
N ALA A 22 -3.77 0.76 4.80
CA ALA A 22 -4.61 1.75 4.15
C ALA A 22 -3.79 2.92 3.56
N ALA A 23 -2.81 3.43 4.30
CA ALA A 23 -1.94 4.52 3.84
C ALA A 23 -1.10 4.10 2.63
N ILE A 24 -0.51 2.90 2.68
CA ILE A 24 0.26 2.36 1.56
C ILE A 24 -0.67 2.10 0.36
N GLY A 25 -1.85 1.54 0.59
CA GLY A 25 -2.85 1.27 -0.44
C GLY A 25 -3.32 2.53 -1.19
N MET A 26 -3.44 3.68 -0.52
CA MET A 26 -3.80 4.94 -1.16
C MET A 26 -2.67 5.54 -2.03
N ILE A 27 -1.42 5.39 -1.60
CA ILE A 27 -0.28 6.09 -2.20
C ILE A 27 0.28 5.34 -3.43
N MET A 28 0.29 4.01 -3.40
CA MET A 28 0.90 3.21 -4.46
C MET A 28 0.23 3.33 -5.84
N PRO A 29 -1.11 3.44 -5.98
CA PRO A 29 -1.76 3.67 -7.28
C PRO A 29 -1.33 4.98 -7.93
N ILE A 30 -1.10 6.04 -7.12
CA ILE A 30 -0.60 7.32 -7.62
C ILE A 30 0.82 7.15 -8.16
N PHE A 31 1.70 6.46 -7.42
CA PHE A 31 3.05 6.19 -7.91
C PHE A 31 3.07 5.40 -9.21
N MET A 32 2.19 4.39 -9.34
CA MET A 32 2.06 3.60 -10.57
C MET A 32 1.53 4.45 -11.73
N ALA A 33 0.55 5.32 -11.49
CA ALA A 33 0.02 6.22 -12.53
C ALA A 33 1.10 7.21 -13.02
N VAL A 34 1.90 7.77 -12.10
CA VAL A 34 3.01 8.67 -12.43
C VAL A 34 4.11 7.93 -13.19
N ALA A 35 4.51 6.73 -12.76
CA ALA A 35 5.51 5.93 -13.46
C ALA A 35 5.07 5.55 -14.89
N HIS A 36 3.80 5.18 -15.07
CA HIS A 36 3.25 4.89 -16.40
C HIS A 36 3.13 6.16 -17.27
N PHE A 37 2.79 7.30 -16.68
CA PHE A 37 2.79 8.59 -17.39
C PHE A 37 4.21 8.99 -17.84
N LEU A 38 5.21 8.79 -16.97
CA LEU A 38 6.60 9.06 -17.28
C LEU A 38 7.13 8.13 -18.38
N TYR A 39 6.73 6.85 -18.36
CA TYR A 39 6.99 5.90 -19.43
C TYR A 39 6.42 6.37 -20.77
N LEU A 40 5.19 6.89 -20.78
CA LEU A 40 4.57 7.41 -22.00
C LEU A 40 5.34 8.63 -22.59
N ARG A 41 5.92 9.47 -21.74
CA ARG A 41 6.74 10.62 -22.17
C ARG A 41 8.16 10.25 -22.59
N HIS A 42 8.86 9.42 -21.83
CA HIS A 42 10.28 9.12 -22.05
C HIS A 42 10.53 7.85 -22.86
N LYS A 43 9.53 6.96 -23.00
CA LYS A 43 9.63 5.62 -23.64
C LYS A 43 10.78 4.75 -23.10
N ARG A 44 11.18 4.95 -21.84
CA ARG A 44 12.28 4.18 -21.23
C ARG A 44 11.75 2.83 -20.72
N PRO A 45 12.31 1.69 -21.16
CA PRO A 45 11.77 0.36 -20.82
C PRO A 45 11.82 0.05 -19.31
N GLU A 46 12.73 0.69 -18.58
CA GLU A 46 12.89 0.60 -17.13
C GLU A 46 11.70 1.16 -16.33
N ASP A 47 11.04 2.23 -16.79
CA ASP A 47 9.85 2.79 -16.13
C ASP A 47 8.66 1.82 -16.20
N LEU A 48 8.55 1.06 -17.30
CA LEU A 48 7.53 0.02 -17.49
C LEU A 48 7.80 -1.19 -16.58
N GLN A 49 9.06 -1.60 -16.47
CA GLN A 49 9.46 -2.70 -15.59
C GLN A 49 9.20 -2.35 -14.11
N LEU A 50 9.54 -1.12 -13.72
CA LEU A 50 9.26 -0.60 -12.38
C LEU A 50 7.76 -0.64 -12.09
N THR A 51 6.92 -0.13 -13.00
CA THR A 51 5.46 -0.15 -12.84
C THR A 51 4.92 -1.59 -12.66
N LYS A 52 5.44 -2.57 -13.42
CA LYS A 52 5.06 -3.99 -13.28
C LYS A 52 5.50 -4.63 -11.96
N LEU A 53 6.68 -4.27 -11.46
CA LEU A 53 7.16 -4.72 -10.15
C LEU A 53 6.30 -4.15 -9.02
N TRP A 54 5.99 -2.86 -9.10
CA TRP A 54 5.13 -2.18 -8.13
C TRP A 54 3.71 -2.77 -8.12
N MET A 55 3.13 -3.10 -9.29
CA MET A 55 1.83 -3.80 -9.36
C MET A 55 1.80 -5.10 -8.53
N LYS A 56 2.86 -5.91 -8.61
CA LYS A 56 2.93 -7.17 -7.84
C LYS A 56 3.05 -6.92 -6.33
N GLY A 57 3.87 -5.95 -5.93
CA GLY A 57 4.01 -5.57 -4.52
C GLY A 57 2.72 -5.02 -3.93
N VAL A 58 2.01 -4.16 -4.67
CA VAL A 58 0.71 -3.60 -4.27
C VAL A 58 -0.34 -4.68 -4.14
N ALA A 59 -0.40 -5.65 -5.06
CA ALA A 59 -1.38 -6.73 -4.99
C ALA A 59 -1.28 -7.51 -3.67
N ILE A 60 -0.07 -7.78 -3.19
CA ILE A 60 0.16 -8.49 -1.92
C ILE A 60 -0.24 -7.61 -0.73
N LEU A 61 0.18 -6.34 -0.72
CA LEU A 61 -0.15 -5.40 0.36
C LEU A 61 -1.64 -5.11 0.43
N PHE A 62 -2.32 -5.06 -0.71
CA PHE A 62 -3.76 -4.89 -0.79
C PHE A 62 -4.52 -6.13 -0.29
N ALA A 63 -4.05 -7.33 -0.63
CA ALA A 63 -4.64 -8.58 -0.15
C ALA A 63 -4.50 -8.79 1.37
N VAL A 64 -3.48 -8.21 2.00
CA VAL A 64 -3.28 -8.26 3.46
C VAL A 64 -4.01 -7.14 4.19
N GLY A 65 -4.20 -5.99 3.52
CA GLY A 65 -4.85 -4.81 4.09
C GLY A 65 -6.38 -4.80 4.02
N ALA A 66 -6.96 -5.52 3.05
CA ALA A 66 -8.41 -5.69 2.87
C ALA A 66 -8.98 -6.72 3.86
#